data_AF-A0A075H7Y9-F1
#
_entry.id   AF-A0A075H7Y9-F1
#
_cell.length_a   1.000
_cell.length_b   1.000
_cell.length_c   1.000
_cell.angle_alpha   90.00
_cell.angle_beta   90.00
_cell.angle_gamma   90.00
#
_symmetry.space_group_name_H-M   'P 1'
#
loop_
_entity.id
_entity.type
_entity.pdbx_description
1 polymer ?
#
loop_
_entity_poly.entity_id
_entity_poly.type
_entity_poly.pdbx_seq_one_letter_code
_entity_poly.pdbx_strand_id
1 'polypeptide(L)'
;MSSNKKSKDAEDILSEFDSRNKPEPEPEPTPEPEPTPEPEPTPEPTPEPTPEPTPEPTPEQSSTNASDSPKVHEERDIIFVGTKPIMTYVSATLTQLSTRPTVTIKARGKRITQAVDVSQMIVKRMDSVGYVISDVRISSDSLTSQDGKQRNVSTMEIDISKN
;
A
#
# COMPACT_ATOMS: atom_id res chain seq x y z
N MET A 1 -43.41 36.15 32.93
CA MET A 1 -42.85 36.42 31.59
C MET A 1 -41.34 36.40 31.67
N SER A 2 -40.75 35.56 30.81
CA SER A 2 -39.40 35.57 30.24
C SER A 2 -38.17 35.72 31.13
N SER A 3 -37.50 34.58 31.26
CA SER A 3 -36.06 34.37 31.29
C SER A 3 -35.30 35.31 30.34
N ASN A 4 -34.21 35.92 30.81
CA ASN A 4 -33.13 36.38 29.94
C ASN A 4 -31.77 36.12 30.60
N LYS A 5 -31.39 34.84 30.67
CA LYS A 5 -30.04 34.37 30.98
C LYS A 5 -29.39 34.01 29.64
N LYS A 6 -28.81 35.00 28.96
CA LYS A 6 -28.05 34.80 27.73
C LYS A 6 -26.96 35.85 27.64
N SER A 7 -25.69 35.41 27.77
CA SER A 7 -24.51 35.95 27.06
C SER A 7 -23.15 35.73 27.77
N LYS A 8 -23.07 35.13 28.97
CA LYS A 8 -21.76 34.93 29.61
C LYS A 8 -20.87 33.84 28.99
N ASP A 9 -21.46 32.90 28.26
CA ASP A 9 -20.70 31.78 27.68
C ASP A 9 -19.84 32.20 26.47
N ALA A 10 -20.16 33.33 25.81
CA ALA A 10 -19.44 33.76 24.61
C ALA A 10 -18.11 34.49 24.93
N GLU A 11 -18.02 35.19 26.07
CA GLU A 11 -16.78 35.86 26.47
C GLU A 11 -15.75 34.90 27.09
N ASP A 12 -16.20 33.88 27.83
CA ASP A 12 -15.31 32.84 28.36
C ASP A 12 -14.62 32.06 27.23
N ILE A 13 -15.34 31.74 26.15
CA ILE A 13 -14.80 31.02 24.98
C ILE A 13 -13.75 31.86 24.22
N LEU A 14 -13.89 33.18 24.21
CA LEU A 14 -12.94 34.07 23.53
C LEU A 14 -11.66 34.29 24.35
N SER A 15 -11.77 34.34 25.68
CA SER A 15 -10.60 34.46 26.57
C SER A 15 -9.70 33.20 26.59
N GLU A 16 -10.26 32.02 26.31
CA GLU A 16 -9.53 30.76 26.21
C GLU A 16 -8.68 30.66 24.92
N PHE A 17 -8.96 31.50 23.92
CA PHE A 17 -8.19 31.58 22.67
C PHE A 17 -6.96 32.49 22.81
N ASP A 18 -7.08 33.61 23.54
CA ASP A 18 -5.96 34.53 23.79
C ASP A 18 -4.88 33.92 24.71
N SER A 19 -5.28 33.08 25.67
CA SER A 19 -4.32 32.45 26.61
C SER A 19 -3.46 31.36 25.96
N ARG A 20 -3.87 30.82 24.80
CA ARG A 20 -3.10 29.83 24.03
C ARG A 20 -2.02 30.45 23.14
N ASN A 21 -2.01 31.77 22.98
CA ASN A 21 -1.05 32.49 22.13
C ASN A 21 0.04 33.21 22.91
N LYS A 22 0.16 32.95 24.22
CA LYS A 22 1.31 33.41 24.99
C LYS A 22 2.52 32.57 24.57
N PRO A 23 3.59 33.17 23.99
CA PRO A 23 4.79 32.42 23.67
C PRO A 23 5.35 31.82 24.96
N GLU A 24 5.51 30.49 24.96
CA GLU A 24 6.24 29.76 25.98
C GLU A 24 7.68 30.31 26.01
N PRO A 25 8.31 30.51 27.18
CA PRO A 25 9.71 30.93 27.23
C PRO A 25 10.57 29.95 26.44
N GLU A 26 11.39 30.47 25.52
CA GLU A 26 12.30 29.63 24.75
C GLU A 26 13.20 28.82 25.71
N PRO A 27 13.36 27.50 25.50
CA PRO A 27 14.28 26.72 26.30
C PRO A 27 15.70 27.28 26.16
N GLU A 28 16.43 27.38 27.26
CA GLU A 28 17.85 27.76 27.23
C GLU A 28 18.62 26.81 26.29
N PRO A 29 19.62 27.34 25.54
CA PRO A 29 20.39 26.52 24.62
C PRO A 29 21.06 25.38 25.39
N THR A 30 20.68 24.16 25.05
CA THR A 30 21.33 22.95 25.56
C THR A 30 22.75 22.92 24.99
N PRO A 31 23.78 22.60 25.80
CA PRO A 31 25.14 22.48 25.29
C PRO A 31 25.17 21.45 24.15
N GLU A 32 25.83 21.80 23.05
CA GLU A 32 25.98 20.89 21.91
C GLU A 32 26.69 19.62 22.37
N PRO A 33 26.23 18.43 21.93
CA PRO A 33 26.93 17.19 22.22
C PRO A 33 28.34 17.24 21.64
N GLU A 34 29.34 16.81 22.44
CA GLU A 34 30.71 16.66 21.95
C GLU A 34 30.74 15.74 20.71
N PRO A 35 31.61 16.02 19.73
CA PRO A 35 31.73 15.19 18.54
C PRO A 35 32.08 13.76 18.95
N THR A 36 31.19 12.83 18.58
CA THR A 36 31.46 11.40 18.74
C THR A 36 32.57 11.00 17.76
N PRO A 37 33.50 10.13 18.18
CA PRO A 37 34.55 9.64 17.29
C PRO A 37 33.91 8.97 16.07
N GLU A 38 34.43 9.30 14.89
CA GLU A 38 33.98 8.76 13.62
C GLU A 38 34.17 7.23 13.63
N PRO A 39 33.16 6.44 13.22
CA PRO A 39 33.29 4.98 13.21
C PRO A 39 34.43 4.56 12.28
N GLU A 40 35.29 3.65 12.76
CA GLU A 40 36.34 3.07 11.92
C GLU A 40 35.75 2.46 10.63
N PRO A 41 36.45 2.60 9.49
CA PRO A 41 35.98 2.03 8.24
C PRO A 41 35.78 0.53 8.39
N THR A 42 34.54 0.08 8.15
CA THR A 42 34.23 -1.33 8.08
C THR A 42 34.94 -1.93 6.85
N PRO A 43 35.58 -3.11 6.97
CA PRO A 43 36.23 -3.75 5.84
C PRO A 43 35.21 -3.97 4.72
N GLU A 44 35.61 -3.68 3.48
CA GLU A 44 34.77 -3.94 2.31
C GLU A 44 34.38 -5.43 2.25
N PRO A 45 33.12 -5.75 1.96
CA PRO A 45 32.71 -7.13 1.80
C PRO A 45 33.49 -7.75 0.63
N THR A 46 34.20 -8.83 0.91
CA THR A 46 34.77 -9.71 -0.12
C THR A 46 33.67 -10.07 -1.13
N PRO A 47 33.91 -9.95 -2.45
CA PRO A 47 32.92 -10.33 -3.44
C PRO A 47 32.53 -11.80 -3.25
N GLU A 48 31.23 -12.05 -3.09
CA GLU A 48 30.70 -13.41 -3.08
C GLU A 48 31.02 -14.10 -4.43
N PRO A 49 31.35 -15.41 -4.42
CA PRO A 49 31.57 -16.15 -5.64
C PRO A 49 30.31 -16.06 -6.52
N THR A 50 30.52 -15.70 -7.79
CA THR A 50 29.45 -15.67 -8.78
C THR A 50 28.88 -17.09 -8.90
N PRO A 51 27.57 -17.32 -8.67
CA PRO A 51 26.99 -18.63 -8.88
C PRO A 51 27.17 -19.02 -10.35
N GLU A 52 27.70 -20.22 -10.60
CA GLU A 52 27.70 -20.82 -11.93
C GLU A 52 26.27 -20.82 -12.50
N PRO A 53 26.09 -20.63 -13.82
CA PRO A 53 24.77 -20.64 -14.42
C PRO A 53 24.10 -22.00 -14.21
N THR A 54 23.11 -22.02 -13.31
CA THR A 54 22.21 -23.15 -13.13
C THR A 54 21.46 -23.40 -14.45
N PRO A 55 21.39 -24.65 -14.96
CA PRO A 55 20.63 -24.95 -16.17
C PRO A 55 19.15 -24.52 -16.02
N GLU A 56 18.58 -23.98 -17.11
CA GLU A 56 17.17 -23.59 -17.19
C GLU A 56 16.26 -24.73 -16.68
N PRO A 57 15.23 -24.43 -15.86
CA PRO A 57 14.26 -25.44 -15.47
C PRO A 57 13.48 -25.88 -16.70
N THR A 58 13.66 -27.15 -17.06
CA THR A 58 12.76 -27.88 -17.96
C THR A 58 11.35 -27.85 -17.35
N PRO A 59 10.28 -27.48 -18.10
CA PRO A 59 8.93 -27.45 -17.55
C PRO A 59 8.46 -28.87 -17.19
N GLU A 60 8.49 -29.21 -15.90
CA GLU A 60 7.80 -30.39 -15.39
C GLU A 60 6.29 -30.14 -15.38
N GLN A 61 5.63 -30.58 -16.45
CA GLN A 61 4.23 -30.92 -16.41
C GLN A 61 4.06 -32.18 -15.53
N SER A 62 3.37 -32.05 -14.39
CA SER A 62 2.33 -33.00 -13.92
C SER A 62 2.05 -32.84 -12.43
N SER A 63 0.81 -32.47 -12.08
CA SER A 63 -0.03 -33.21 -11.14
C SER A 63 -1.41 -32.57 -10.99
N THR A 64 -2.38 -33.26 -11.58
CA THR A 64 -3.79 -33.41 -11.22
C THR A 64 -4.16 -33.05 -9.77
N ASN A 65 -5.19 -32.20 -9.62
CA ASN A 65 -6.35 -32.57 -8.81
C ASN A 65 -7.62 -31.95 -9.40
N ALA A 66 -8.56 -32.84 -9.70
CA ALA A 66 -9.87 -32.53 -10.25
C ALA A 66 -10.72 -31.75 -9.24
N SER A 67 -11.21 -30.59 -9.66
CA SER A 67 -12.53 -30.11 -9.26
C SER A 67 -13.14 -29.49 -10.51
N ASP A 68 -14.04 -30.27 -11.09
CA ASP A 68 -14.74 -30.04 -12.33
C ASP A 68 -15.55 -28.74 -12.27
N SER A 69 -15.08 -27.75 -13.02
CA SER A 69 -15.86 -26.63 -13.53
C SER A 69 -15.09 -26.11 -14.75
N PRO A 70 -15.74 -25.81 -15.87
CA PRO A 70 -15.05 -25.40 -17.08
C PRO A 70 -14.45 -24.01 -16.81
N LYS A 71 -13.18 -23.97 -16.39
CA LYS A 71 -12.38 -22.76 -16.45
C LYS A 71 -12.10 -22.49 -17.92
N VAL A 72 -13.06 -21.82 -18.57
CA VAL A 72 -12.74 -20.89 -19.64
C VAL A 72 -11.55 -20.09 -19.13
N HIS A 73 -10.40 -20.19 -19.82
CA HIS A 73 -9.30 -19.26 -19.63
C HIS A 73 -9.80 -17.88 -20.11
N GLU A 74 -10.68 -17.27 -19.33
CA GLU A 74 -10.81 -15.83 -19.30
C GLU A 74 -9.53 -15.38 -18.63
N GLU A 75 -8.59 -14.92 -19.46
CA GLU A 75 -7.42 -14.18 -19.01
C GLU A 75 -7.88 -12.99 -18.18
N ARG A 76 -8.03 -13.19 -16.87
CA ARG A 76 -8.51 -12.10 -16.00
C ARG A 76 -7.47 -11.00 -16.01
N ASP A 77 -7.91 -9.80 -16.32
CA ASP A 77 -7.14 -8.56 -16.16
C ASP A 77 -6.98 -8.18 -14.70
N ILE A 78 -6.92 -9.17 -13.80
CA ILE A 78 -6.98 -8.99 -12.36
C ILE A 78 -5.70 -9.52 -11.72
N ILE A 79 -4.97 -8.64 -11.06
CA ILE A 79 -3.83 -8.95 -10.21
C ILE A 79 -4.29 -9.02 -8.76
N PHE A 80 -4.26 -10.22 -8.16
CA PHE A 80 -4.58 -10.40 -6.74
C PHE A 80 -3.37 -10.12 -5.85
N VAL A 81 -3.49 -9.13 -4.97
CA VAL A 81 -2.43 -8.74 -4.03
C VAL A 81 -2.53 -9.55 -2.74
N GLY A 82 -1.49 -10.35 -2.49
CA GLY A 82 -1.30 -11.18 -1.29
C GLY A 82 -0.03 -10.82 -0.53
N THR A 83 0.68 -11.81 0.01
CA THR A 83 1.84 -11.61 0.89
C THR A 83 3.18 -11.43 0.19
N LYS A 84 3.27 -11.61 -1.13
CA LYS A 84 4.51 -11.44 -1.89
C LYS A 84 5.02 -9.99 -1.81
N PRO A 85 6.32 -9.74 -2.10
CA PRO A 85 6.88 -8.39 -2.15
C PRO A 85 6.13 -7.48 -3.13
N ILE A 86 6.13 -6.18 -2.85
CA ILE A 86 5.40 -5.18 -3.65
C ILE A 86 5.79 -5.21 -5.13
N MET A 87 7.10 -5.34 -5.41
CA MET A 87 7.63 -5.32 -6.78
C MET A 87 7.11 -6.49 -7.63
N THR A 88 6.76 -7.62 -7.03
CA THR A 88 6.19 -8.76 -7.76
C THR A 88 4.85 -8.42 -8.38
N TYR A 89 4.02 -7.64 -7.68
CA TYR A 89 2.73 -7.20 -8.24
C TYR A 89 2.94 -6.08 -9.25
N VAL A 90 3.86 -5.15 -8.97
CA VAL A 90 4.21 -4.08 -9.92
C VAL A 90 4.65 -4.67 -11.26
N SER A 91 5.63 -5.59 -11.26
CA SER A 91 6.10 -6.20 -12.50
C SER A 91 4.98 -6.96 -13.22
N ALA A 92 4.18 -7.75 -12.50
CA ALA A 92 3.07 -8.49 -13.09
C ALA A 92 2.02 -7.57 -13.73
N THR A 93 1.65 -6.48 -13.05
CA THR A 93 0.69 -5.49 -13.58
C THR A 93 1.25 -4.82 -14.83
N LEU A 94 2.53 -4.42 -14.83
CA LEU A 94 3.17 -3.79 -16.00
C LEU A 94 3.28 -4.75 -17.19
N THR A 95 3.61 -6.02 -16.95
CA THR A 95 3.59 -7.04 -18.00
C THR A 95 2.21 -7.16 -18.64
N GLN A 96 1.13 -7.17 -17.84
CA GLN A 96 -0.23 -7.21 -18.38
C GLN A 96 -0.63 -5.92 -19.11
N LEU A 97 -0.30 -4.75 -18.57
CA LEU A 97 -0.55 -3.44 -19.18
C LEU A 97 0.24 -3.20 -20.48
N SER A 98 1.26 -4.03 -20.77
CA SER A 98 1.98 -3.96 -22.05
C SER A 98 1.15 -4.50 -23.23
N THR A 99 0.25 -5.43 -22.95
CA THR A 99 -0.61 -6.08 -23.95
C THR A 99 -2.08 -5.72 -23.80
N ARG A 100 -2.47 -5.09 -22.69
CA ARG A 100 -3.87 -4.82 -22.35
C ARG A 100 -4.10 -3.36 -21.98
N PRO A 101 -5.25 -2.79 -22.34
CA PRO A 101 -5.55 -1.38 -22.10
C PRO A 101 -5.78 -1.06 -20.63
N THR A 102 -6.29 -2.03 -19.87
CA THR A 102 -6.67 -1.88 -18.47
C THR A 102 -6.31 -3.13 -17.67
N VAL A 103 -5.86 -2.95 -16.43
CA VAL A 103 -5.61 -4.02 -15.46
C VAL A 103 -6.16 -3.61 -14.09
N THR A 104 -6.94 -4.48 -13.46
CA THR A 104 -7.49 -4.34 -12.12
C THR A 104 -6.54 -4.93 -11.09
N ILE A 105 -6.13 -4.16 -10.09
CA ILE A 105 -5.44 -4.64 -8.90
C ILE A 105 -6.49 -4.89 -7.83
N LYS A 106 -6.63 -6.15 -7.39
CA LYS A 106 -7.61 -6.56 -6.37
C LYS A 106 -6.95 -7.00 -5.09
N ALA A 107 -7.43 -6.49 -3.95
CA ALA A 107 -6.93 -6.84 -2.63
C ALA A 107 -8.05 -6.92 -1.59
N ARG A 108 -7.73 -7.53 -0.45
CA ARG A 108 -8.65 -7.67 0.68
C ARG A 108 -7.97 -7.49 2.03
N GLY A 109 -8.72 -6.97 2.99
CA GLY A 109 -8.29 -6.75 4.37
C GLY A 109 -6.96 -6.00 4.44
N LYS A 110 -6.02 -6.51 5.24
CA LYS A 110 -4.69 -5.89 5.46
C LYS A 110 -3.87 -5.66 4.19
N ARG A 111 -4.19 -6.33 3.07
CA ARG A 111 -3.46 -6.17 1.80
C ARG A 111 -3.97 -5.03 0.93
N ILE A 112 -5.04 -4.35 1.34
CA ILE A 112 -5.56 -3.17 0.64
C ILE A 112 -4.50 -2.07 0.56
N THR A 113 -3.81 -1.76 1.67
CA THR A 113 -2.73 -0.76 1.67
C THR A 113 -1.64 -1.10 0.64
N GLN A 114 -1.25 -2.37 0.57
CA GLN A 114 -0.27 -2.83 -0.39
C GLN A 114 -0.74 -2.67 -1.84
N ALA A 115 -2.03 -2.88 -2.14
CA ALA A 115 -2.58 -2.62 -3.48
C ALA A 115 -2.57 -1.14 -3.84
N VAL A 116 -2.84 -0.26 -2.87
CA VAL A 116 -2.70 1.19 -3.06
C VAL A 116 -1.26 1.55 -3.36
N ASP A 117 -0.29 0.99 -2.62
CA ASP A 117 1.13 1.24 -2.85
C ASP A 117 1.58 0.78 -4.25
N VAL A 118 1.14 -0.41 -4.69
CA VAL A 118 1.41 -0.91 -6.06
C VAL A 118 0.87 0.06 -7.11
N SER A 119 -0.40 0.47 -6.95
CA SER A 119 -1.08 1.37 -7.89
C SER A 119 -0.38 2.72 -7.99
N GLN A 120 -0.02 3.30 -6.84
CA GLN A 120 0.69 4.58 -6.78
C GLN A 120 2.12 4.47 -7.32
N MET A 121 2.80 3.35 -7.09
CA MET A 121 4.14 3.12 -7.63
C MET A 121 4.12 3.07 -9.16
N ILE A 122 3.12 2.38 -9.75
CA ILE A 122 2.97 2.30 -11.20
C ILE A 122 2.74 3.67 -11.80
N VAL A 123 1.76 4.43 -11.29
CA VAL A 123 1.46 5.78 -11.80
C VAL A 123 2.69 6.67 -11.66
N LYS A 124 3.21 6.86 -10.44
CA LYS A 124 4.29 7.83 -10.16
C LYS A 124 5.64 7.49 -10.80
N ARG A 125 5.99 6.22 -10.96
CA ARG A 125 7.29 5.82 -11.54
C ARG A 125 7.23 5.70 -13.07
N MET A 126 6.02 5.64 -13.64
CA MET A 126 5.82 5.50 -15.09
C MET A 126 5.01 6.65 -15.66
N ASP A 127 5.14 7.84 -15.07
CA ASP A 127 4.54 9.09 -15.57
C ASP A 127 4.85 9.32 -17.05
N SER A 128 6.04 8.92 -17.52
CA SER A 128 6.46 9.01 -18.93
C SER A 128 5.68 8.09 -19.88
N VAL A 129 5.07 7.01 -19.37
CA VAL A 129 4.28 6.04 -20.15
C VAL A 129 2.79 6.38 -20.14
N GLY A 130 2.34 7.22 -19.20
CA GLY A 130 0.98 7.73 -19.14
C GLY A 130 -0.04 6.78 -18.52
N TYR A 131 0.38 5.96 -17.53
CA TYR A 131 -0.57 5.14 -16.78
C TYR A 131 -1.34 5.97 -15.76
N VAL A 132 -2.64 5.73 -15.66
CA VAL A 132 -3.56 6.43 -14.77
C VAL A 132 -4.42 5.45 -13.98
N ILE A 133 -4.86 5.84 -12.79
CA ILE A 133 -5.92 5.11 -12.07
C ILE A 133 -7.26 5.56 -12.66
N SER A 134 -7.96 4.66 -13.34
CA SER A 134 -9.22 4.96 -14.03
C SER A 134 -10.45 4.80 -13.13
N ASP A 135 -10.43 3.85 -12.20
CA ASP A 135 -11.53 3.60 -11.26
C ASP A 135 -11.03 2.95 -9.95
N VAL A 136 -11.76 3.18 -8.85
CA VAL A 136 -11.51 2.54 -7.55
C VAL A 136 -12.83 2.09 -6.94
N ARG A 137 -12.96 0.78 -6.74
CA ARG A 137 -14.16 0.15 -6.19
C ARG A 137 -13.85 -0.48 -4.84
N ILE A 138 -14.67 -0.19 -3.83
CA ILE A 138 -14.53 -0.75 -2.48
C ILE A 138 -15.81 -1.50 -2.13
N SER A 139 -15.66 -2.73 -1.63
CA SER A 139 -16.79 -3.55 -1.17
C SER A 139 -16.42 -4.37 0.07
N SER A 140 -17.24 -5.36 0.40
CA SER A 140 -17.00 -6.28 1.50
C SER A 140 -17.50 -7.67 1.12
N ASP A 141 -16.60 -8.65 1.17
CA ASP A 141 -16.91 -10.04 0.88
C ASP A 141 -17.08 -10.81 2.20
N SER A 142 -18.15 -11.58 2.33
CA SER A 142 -18.32 -12.52 3.44
C SER A 142 -17.47 -13.77 3.18
N LEU A 143 -16.49 -14.02 4.04
CA LEU A 143 -15.59 -15.15 3.96
C LEU A 143 -15.82 -16.09 5.14
N THR A 144 -15.78 -17.38 4.86
CA THR A 144 -15.78 -18.41 5.90
C THR A 144 -14.38 -18.51 6.48
N SER A 145 -14.28 -18.31 7.79
CA SER A 145 -13.02 -18.46 8.51
C SER A 145 -12.76 -19.92 8.89
N GLN A 146 -11.55 -20.23 9.37
CA GLN A 146 -11.17 -21.60 9.72
C GLN A 146 -12.03 -22.21 10.83
N ASP A 147 -12.65 -21.37 11.67
CA ASP A 147 -13.60 -21.76 12.71
C ASP A 147 -15.04 -21.97 12.19
N GLY A 148 -15.25 -21.95 10.86
CA GLY A 148 -16.54 -22.11 10.20
C GLY A 148 -17.46 -20.89 10.30
N LYS A 149 -17.05 -19.82 10.99
CA LYS A 149 -17.85 -18.60 11.09
C LYS A 149 -17.68 -17.73 9.86
N GLN A 150 -18.77 -17.09 9.42
CA GLN A 150 -18.71 -16.05 8.40
C GLN A 150 -18.18 -14.75 9.00
N ARG A 151 -17.27 -14.11 8.28
CA ARG A 151 -16.72 -12.80 8.62
C ARG A 151 -16.66 -11.94 7.37
N ASN A 152 -17.12 -10.70 7.48
CA ASN A 152 -16.99 -9.72 6.40
C ASN A 152 -15.54 -9.24 6.32
N VAL A 153 -14.99 -9.19 5.11
CA VAL A 153 -13.66 -8.69 4.84
C VAL A 153 -13.75 -7.63 3.76
N SER A 154 -13.25 -6.44 4.07
CA SER A 154 -13.19 -5.34 3.09
C SER A 154 -12.37 -5.74 1.88
N THR A 155 -12.83 -5.32 0.72
CA THR A 155 -12.20 -5.59 -0.58
C THR A 155 -12.06 -4.31 -1.36
N MET A 156 -11.02 -4.25 -2.19
CA MET A 156 -10.74 -3.11 -3.05
C MET A 156 -10.29 -3.61 -4.43
N GLU A 157 -10.79 -2.96 -5.46
CA GLU A 157 -10.40 -3.11 -6.86
C GLU A 157 -9.94 -1.74 -7.36
N ILE A 158 -8.76 -1.67 -7.97
CA ILE A 158 -8.17 -0.45 -8.52
C ILE A 158 -7.87 -0.71 -9.98
N ASP A 159 -8.51 0.02 -10.88
CA ASP A 159 -8.26 -0.13 -12.31
C ASP A 159 -7.15 0.84 -12.75
N ILE A 160 -6.13 0.28 -13.39
CA ILE A 160 -5.04 1.03 -14.02
C ILE A 160 -5.23 0.92 -15.53
N SER A 161 -5.23 2.05 -16.22
CA SER A 161 -5.32 2.09 -17.68
C SER A 161 -4.22 2.95 -18.28
N LYS A 162 -3.97 2.78 -19.57
CA LYS A 162 -3.13 3.69 -20.35
C LYS A 162 -3.96 4.85 -20.88
N ASN A 163 -3.48 6.08 -20.70
CA ASN A 163 -4.08 7.29 -21.27
C ASN A 163 -3.79 7.44 -22.77
#